data_AF-A0A536J673-F1
#
_entry.id   AF-A0A536J673-F1
#
_cell.length_a   1.000
_cell.length_b   1.000
_cell.length_c   1.000
_cell.angle_alpha   90.00
_cell.angle_beta   90.00
_cell.angle_gamma   90.00
#
_symmetry.space_group_name_H-M   'P 1'
#
loop_
_entity.id
_entity.type
_entity.pdbx_description
1 polymer ?
#
loop_
_entity_poly.entity_id
_entity_poly.type
_entity_poly.pdbx_seq_one_letter_code
_entity_poly.pdbx_strand_id
1 'polypeptide(L)'
;MRREPGPVGDLSDVRALTFDVFGTTVDWRSGVSAEAKRLAALTGVHADWERVADAWRATYVPSMDRVRRGELPWTNFDRLHRMSLDQVLRDSDAEGLDVAARDELNLAWERLPPWPDAGPGLARLA
;
A
#
# COMPACT_ATOMS: atom_id res chain seq x y z
N MET A 1 -21.38 -18.65 10.01
CA MET A 1 -21.96 -19.41 8.89
C MET A 1 -21.20 -19.03 7.62
N ARG A 2 -20.25 -19.86 7.18
CA ARG A 2 -19.57 -19.65 5.88
C ARG A 2 -20.53 -20.12 4.79
N ARG A 3 -20.95 -19.24 3.88
CA ARG A 3 -21.64 -19.67 2.66
C ARG A 3 -20.62 -20.42 1.81
N GLU A 4 -20.96 -21.64 1.40
CA GLU A 4 -20.20 -22.30 0.34
C GLU A 4 -20.32 -21.45 -0.94
N PRO A 5 -19.23 -21.26 -1.69
CA PRO A 5 -19.31 -20.61 -2.97
C PRO A 5 -20.24 -21.43 -3.86
N GLY A 6 -21.22 -20.77 -4.48
CA GLY A 6 -22.06 -21.40 -5.51
C GLY A 6 -21.19 -21.89 -6.68
N PRO A 7 -21.75 -22.72 -7.57
CA PRO A 7 -21.00 -23.22 -8.73
C PRO A 7 -20.43 -22.04 -9.52
N VAL A 8 -19.10 -22.05 -9.72
CA VAL A 8 -18.45 -21.12 -10.63
C VAL A 8 -18.98 -21.46 -12.02
N GLY A 9 -19.59 -20.48 -12.69
CA GLY A 9 -20.07 -20.64 -14.06
C GLY A 9 -18.92 -21.00 -15.00
N ASP A 10 -19.26 -21.53 -16.19
CA ASP A 10 -18.25 -21.80 -17.22
C ASP A 10 -17.42 -20.53 -17.50
N LEU A 11 -16.09 -20.65 -17.39
CA LEU A 11 -15.14 -19.56 -17.61
C LEU A 11 -14.52 -19.60 -19.01
N SER A 12 -14.92 -20.54 -19.88
CA SER A 12 -14.38 -20.74 -21.23
C SER A 12 -14.48 -19.51 -22.14
N ASP A 13 -15.47 -18.64 -21.90
CA ASP A 13 -15.69 -17.40 -22.64
C ASP A 13 -15.06 -16.16 -22.00
N VAL A 14 -14.36 -16.30 -20.86
CA VAL A 14 -13.61 -15.19 -20.27
C VAL A 14 -12.46 -14.79 -21.19
N ARG A 15 -12.40 -13.50 -21.54
CA ARG A 15 -11.37 -12.93 -22.42
C ARG A 15 -10.43 -11.95 -21.71
N ALA A 16 -10.73 -11.58 -20.48
CA ALA A 16 -9.92 -10.64 -19.70
C ALA A 16 -9.98 -10.99 -18.21
N LEU A 17 -8.85 -10.83 -17.54
CA LEU A 17 -8.71 -10.94 -16.09
C LEU A 17 -8.12 -9.63 -15.58
N THR A 18 -8.78 -9.02 -14.59
CA THR A 18 -8.30 -7.82 -13.91
C THR A 18 -7.93 -8.19 -12.48
N PHE A 19 -6.81 -7.67 -12.00
CA PHE A 19 -6.30 -7.96 -10.67
C PHE A 19 -6.25 -6.68 -9.85
N ASP A 20 -6.76 -6.75 -8.62
CA ASP A 20 -6.28 -5.84 -7.59
C ASP A 20 -4.77 -6.08 -7.37
N VAL A 21 -4.05 -5.05 -6.92
CA VAL A 21 -2.58 -5.09 -6.81
C VAL A 21 -2.15 -5.14 -5.35
N PHE A 22 -2.50 -4.12 -4.55
CA PHE A 22 -2.00 -3.99 -3.18
C PHE A 22 -2.59 -5.05 -2.25
N GLY A 23 -1.79 -6.06 -1.92
CA GLY A 23 -2.17 -7.17 -1.05
C GLY A 23 -2.56 -8.43 -1.84
N THR A 24 -3.10 -8.26 -3.05
CA THR A 24 -3.41 -9.39 -3.93
C THR A 24 -2.18 -9.90 -4.68
N THR A 25 -1.33 -9.02 -5.22
CA THR A 25 -0.14 -9.44 -5.99
C THR A 25 1.17 -9.03 -5.34
N VAL A 26 1.15 -8.05 -4.43
CA VAL A 26 2.34 -7.54 -3.72
C VAL A 26 2.15 -7.50 -2.20
N ASP A 27 3.23 -7.77 -1.48
CA ASP A 27 3.31 -7.65 -0.01
C ASP A 27 3.63 -6.20 0.37
N TRP A 28 2.58 -5.38 0.40
CA TRP A 28 2.71 -3.96 0.74
C TRP A 28 3.23 -3.73 2.16
N ARG A 29 2.84 -4.59 3.12
CA ARG A 29 3.12 -4.36 4.54
C ARG A 29 4.60 -4.55 4.82
N SER A 30 5.16 -5.68 4.39
CA SER A 30 6.60 -5.95 4.54
C SER A 30 7.45 -5.00 3.70
N GLY A 31 7.00 -4.63 2.49
CA GLY A 31 7.73 -3.69 1.63
C GLY A 31 7.88 -2.30 2.25
N VAL A 32 6.78 -1.71 2.72
CA VAL A 32 6.79 -0.38 3.36
C VAL A 32 7.57 -0.40 4.67
N SER A 33 7.36 -1.40 5.53
CA SER A 33 8.04 -1.47 6.81
C SER A 33 9.55 -1.73 6.66
N ALA A 34 9.97 -2.51 5.65
CA ALA A 34 11.37 -2.74 5.35
C ALA A 34 12.08 -1.45 4.89
N GLU A 35 11.46 -0.67 4.01
CA GLU A 35 12.03 0.60 3.57
C GLU A 35 12.14 1.60 4.73
N ALA A 36 11.11 1.69 5.57
CA ALA A 36 11.14 2.53 6.75
C ALA A 36 12.27 2.13 7.72
N LYS A 37 12.46 0.82 7.97
CA LYS A 37 13.57 0.31 8.78
C LYS A 37 14.94 0.61 8.17
N ARG A 38 15.07 0.58 6.84
CA ARG A 38 16.31 0.94 6.15
C ARG A 38 16.64 2.42 6.35
N LEU A 39 15.66 3.31 6.19
CA LEU A 39 15.84 4.75 6.42
C LEU A 39 16.12 5.07 7.90
N ALA A 40 15.46 4.37 8.81
CA ALA A 40 15.71 4.46 10.25
C ALA A 40 17.17 4.13 10.61
N ALA A 41 17.73 3.08 10.00
CA ALA A 41 19.14 2.71 10.23
C ALA A 41 20.13 3.77 9.73
N LEU A 42 19.77 4.55 8.70
CA LEU A 42 20.60 5.63 8.16
C LEU A 42 20.49 6.94 8.96
N THR A 43 19.32 7.19 9.55
CA THR A 43 19.00 8.48 10.20
C THR A 43 19.04 8.43 11.72
N GLY A 44 19.01 7.23 12.32
CA GLY A 44 18.91 7.04 13.77
C GLY A 44 17.50 7.24 14.34
N VAL A 45 16.48 7.38 13.50
CA VAL A 45 15.09 7.54 13.94
C VAL A 45 14.52 6.17 14.32
N HIS A 46 13.96 6.06 15.52
CA HIS A 46 13.39 4.81 16.03
C HIS A 46 11.87 4.94 16.19
N ALA A 47 11.12 3.99 15.60
CA ALA A 47 9.68 3.87 15.74
C ALA A 47 9.26 2.41 15.52
N ASP A 48 8.01 2.07 15.85
CA ASP A 48 7.39 0.82 15.41
C ASP A 48 6.99 0.95 13.94
N TRP A 49 7.92 0.59 13.05
CA TRP A 49 7.73 0.75 11.60
C TRP A 49 6.66 -0.16 10.99
N GLU A 50 6.32 -1.26 11.67
CA GLU A 50 5.20 -2.11 11.27
C GLU A 50 3.88 -1.40 11.58
N ARG A 51 3.76 -0.83 12.78
CA ARG A 51 2.62 0.00 13.16
C ARG A 51 2.49 1.25 12.29
N VAL A 52 3.60 1.89 11.90
CA VAL A 52 3.59 3.02 10.96
C VAL A 52 3.01 2.58 9.61
N ALA A 53 3.44 1.43 9.06
CA ALA A 53 2.90 0.92 7.80
C ALA A 53 1.39 0.63 7.89
N ASP A 54 0.94 0.01 8.99
CA ASP A 54 -0.47 -0.28 9.23
C ASP A 54 -1.30 1.02 9.39
N ALA A 55 -0.81 1.99 10.16
CA ALA A 55 -1.47 3.28 10.35
C ALA A 55 -1.56 4.06 9.03
N TRP A 56 -0.51 4.03 8.20
CA TRP A 56 -0.53 4.65 6.89
C TRP A 56 -1.54 3.98 5.97
N ARG A 57 -1.57 2.65 5.92
CA ARG A 57 -2.58 1.92 5.14
C ARG A 57 -4.00 2.21 5.64
N ALA A 58 -4.21 2.43 6.93
CA ALA A 58 -5.51 2.80 7.48
C ALA A 58 -6.02 4.16 6.96
N THR A 59 -5.12 5.06 6.53
CA THR A 59 -5.52 6.35 5.91
C THR A 59 -6.01 6.21 4.46
N TYR A 60 -5.83 5.04 3.83
CA TYR A 60 -6.21 4.76 2.44
C TYR A 60 -7.68 5.09 2.15
N VAL A 61 -8.59 4.43 2.86
CA VAL A 61 -10.03 4.58 2.65
C VAL A 61 -10.49 6.00 2.99
N PRO A 62 -10.16 6.58 4.17
CA PRO A 62 -10.52 7.95 4.48
C PRO A 62 -10.03 8.98 3.46
N SER A 63 -8.82 8.83 2.94
CA SER A 63 -8.25 9.78 1.96
C SER A 63 -8.98 9.72 0.62
N MET A 64 -9.24 8.51 0.10
CA MET A 64 -10.02 8.34 -1.14
C MET A 64 -11.47 8.81 -0.98
N ASP A 65 -12.04 8.64 0.21
CA ASP A 65 -13.41 9.03 0.53
C ASP A 65 -13.65 10.53 0.38
N ARG A 66 -12.65 11.36 0.74
CA ARG A 66 -12.70 12.80 0.53
C ARG A 66 -12.85 13.16 -0.96
N VAL A 67 -12.15 12.44 -1.84
CA VAL A 67 -12.29 12.60 -3.30
C VAL A 67 -13.65 12.09 -3.76
N ARG A 68 -14.09 10.91 -3.31
CA ARG A 68 -15.40 10.32 -3.67
C ARG A 68 -16.58 11.21 -3.30
N ARG A 69 -16.50 11.91 -2.17
CA ARG A 69 -17.55 12.85 -1.70
C ARG A 69 -17.41 14.26 -2.26
N GLY A 70 -16.38 14.54 -3.06
CA GLY A 70 -16.14 15.87 -3.65
C GLY A 70 -15.58 16.90 -2.67
N GLU A 71 -15.10 16.48 -1.50
CA GLU A 71 -14.41 17.35 -0.53
C GLU A 71 -12.99 17.72 -1.01
N LEU A 72 -12.42 16.89 -1.88
CA LEU A 72 -11.19 17.15 -2.63
C LEU A 72 -11.46 16.98 -4.13
N PRO A 73 -10.80 17.77 -5.01
CA PRO A 73 -10.81 17.48 -6.43
C PRO A 73 -10.17 16.12 -6.71
N TRP A 74 -10.35 15.61 -7.94
CA TRP A 74 -9.63 14.42 -8.37
C TRP A 74 -8.13 14.57 -8.06
N THR A 75 -7.62 13.61 -7.30
CA THR A 75 -6.26 13.60 -6.80
C THR A 75 -5.73 12.20 -6.97
N ASN A 76 -4.56 12.06 -7.60
CA ASN A 76 -3.95 10.74 -7.77
C ASN A 76 -3.55 10.15 -6.42
N PHE A 77 -3.42 8.84 -6.42
CA PHE A 77 -3.20 8.08 -5.21
C PHE A 77 -1.89 8.44 -4.48
N ASP A 78 -0.80 8.65 -5.23
CA ASP A 78 0.51 8.98 -4.67
C ASP A 78 0.48 10.28 -3.87
N ARG A 79 -0.27 11.29 -4.37
CA ARG A 79 -0.46 12.54 -3.63
C ARG A 79 -1.27 12.32 -2.36
N LEU A 80 -2.33 11.50 -2.40
CA LEU A 80 -3.12 11.18 -1.20
C LEU A 80 -2.25 10.49 -0.13
N HIS A 81 -1.40 9.54 -0.52
CA HIS A 81 -0.46 8.88 0.39
C HIS A 81 0.58 9.84 0.97
N ARG A 82 1.15 10.73 0.15
CA ARG A 82 2.14 11.69 0.65
C ARG A 82 1.53 12.69 1.63
N MET A 83 0.28 13.10 1.40
CA MET A 83 -0.47 13.99 2.30
C MET A 83 -0.73 13.35 3.67
N SER A 84 -0.97 12.04 3.72
CA SER A 84 -1.23 11.34 4.98
C SER A 84 0.06 10.97 5.73
N LEU A 85 1.20 10.82 5.04
CA LEU A 85 2.47 10.40 5.63
C LEU A 85 2.88 11.27 6.80
N ASP A 86 2.85 12.60 6.64
CA ASP A 86 3.28 13.50 7.70
C ASP A 86 2.42 13.31 8.95
N GLN A 87 1.09 13.17 8.82
CA GLN A 87 0.22 12.92 9.97
C GLN A 87 0.53 11.59 10.64
N VAL A 88 0.75 10.52 9.86
CA VAL A 88 1.05 9.19 10.40
C VAL A 88 2.38 9.18 11.18
N LEU A 89 3.39 9.87 10.66
CA LEU A 89 4.69 9.98 11.34
C LEU A 89 4.58 10.74 12.65
N ARG A 90 3.75 11.80 12.70
CA ARG A 90 3.44 12.52 13.95
C ARG A 90 2.79 11.61 14.98
N ASP A 91 1.76 10.87 14.58
CA ASP A 91 0.99 10.02 15.50
C ASP A 91 1.73 8.75 15.96
N SER A 92 2.91 8.49 15.39
CA SER A 92 3.73 7.29 15.65
C SER A 92 5.12 7.61 16.20
N ASP A 93 5.35 8.84 16.69
CA ASP A 93 6.64 9.30 17.23
C ASP A 93 7.81 9.17 16.24
N ALA A 94 7.53 9.24 14.94
CA ALA A 94 8.47 9.02 13.83
C ALA A 94 8.81 10.31 13.07
N GLU A 95 8.51 11.49 13.64
CA GLU A 95 8.72 12.79 13.00
C GLU A 95 10.18 13.13 12.70
N GLY A 96 11.14 12.42 13.29
CA GLY A 96 12.56 12.68 13.13
C GLY A 96 13.09 12.48 11.71
N LEU A 97 12.34 11.84 10.81
CA LEU A 97 12.72 11.74 9.40
C LEU A 97 12.68 13.12 8.74
N ASP A 98 13.76 13.50 8.06
CA ASP A 98 13.80 14.74 7.28
C ASP A 98 12.93 14.64 6.01
N VAL A 99 12.80 15.76 5.28
CA VAL A 99 11.96 15.83 4.08
C VAL A 99 12.41 14.84 3.01
N ALA A 100 13.71 14.68 2.80
CA ALA A 100 14.25 13.78 1.78
C ALA A 100 13.94 12.31 2.11
N ALA A 101 14.13 11.90 3.37
CA ALA A 101 13.80 10.55 3.82
C ALA A 101 12.29 10.28 3.75
N ARG A 102 11.44 11.27 4.04
CA ARG A 102 9.97 11.12 3.91
C ARG A 102 9.54 10.96 2.45
N ASP A 103 10.13 11.73 1.54
CA ASP A 103 9.82 11.63 0.12
C ASP A 103 10.30 10.28 -0.46
N GLU A 104 11.47 9.79 -0.03
CA GLU A 104 11.96 8.45 -0.38
C GLU A 104 11.07 7.34 0.19
N LEU A 105 10.62 7.47 1.44
CA LEU A 105 9.69 6.53 2.06
C LEU A 105 8.35 6.49 1.31
N ASN A 106 7.88 7.61 0.76
CA ASN A 106 6.67 7.64 -0.07
C ASN A 106 6.80 6.77 -1.33
N LEU A 107 8.00 6.70 -1.91
CA LEU A 107 8.28 5.83 -3.07
C LEU A 107 8.32 4.34 -2.71
N ALA A 108 8.21 3.95 -1.44
CA ALA A 108 8.13 2.54 -1.05
C ALA A 108 6.92 1.84 -1.68
N TRP A 109 5.79 2.56 -1.81
CA TRP A 109 4.55 2.04 -2.40
C TRP A 109 4.67 1.67 -3.88
N GLU A 110 5.70 2.17 -4.57
CA GLU A 110 6.00 1.88 -5.97
C GLU A 110 7.04 0.74 -6.12
N ARG A 111 7.66 0.30 -5.02
CA ARG A 111 8.80 -0.64 -4.99
C ARG A 111 8.50 -1.90 -4.16
N LEU A 112 7.24 -2.31 -4.14
CA LEU A 112 6.77 -3.40 -3.29
C LEU A 112 7.19 -4.78 -3.82
N PRO A 113 7.63 -5.69 -2.93
CA PRO A 113 7.94 -7.05 -3.33
C PRO A 113 6.66 -7.80 -3.75
N PRO A 114 6.67 -8.52 -4.88
CA PRO A 114 5.55 -9.38 -5.26
C PRO A 114 5.47 -10.60 -4.34
N TRP A 115 4.27 -11.16 -4.19
CA TRP A 115 4.15 -12.52 -3.64
C TRP A 115 4.89 -13.52 -4.55
N PRO A 116 5.48 -14.59 -3.99
CA PRO A 116 6.30 -15.53 -4.77
C PRO A 116 5.57 -16.15 -5.98
N ASP A 117 4.25 -16.30 -5.88
CA ASP A 117 3.38 -16.88 -6.89
C ASP A 117 2.80 -15.85 -7.88
N ALA A 118 2.80 -14.55 -7.56
CA ALA A 118 2.14 -13.54 -8.38
C ALA A 118 2.72 -13.45 -9.79
N GLY A 119 4.04 -13.36 -9.93
CA GLY A 119 4.72 -13.31 -11.24
C GLY A 119 4.48 -14.57 -12.08
N PRO A 120 4.84 -15.77 -11.57
CA PRO A 120 4.58 -17.03 -12.27
C PRO A 120 3.10 -17.28 -12.59
N GLY A 121 2.19 -16.89 -11.69
CA GLY A 121 0.75 -17.03 -11.87
C GLY A 121 0.23 -16.15 -12.99
N LEU A 122 0.56 -14.86 -12.99
CA LEU A 122 0.17 -13.93 -14.05
C LEU A 122 0.73 -14.35 -15.41
N ALA A 123 1.97 -14.84 -15.47
CA ALA A 123 2.58 -15.32 -16.72
C ALA A 123 1.85 -16.52 -17.34
N ARG A 124 1.14 -17.33 -16.53
CA ARG A 124 0.32 -18.45 -17.02
C ARG A 124 -1.07 -18.03 -17.48
N LEU A 125 -1.54 -16.87 -17.01
CA LEU A 125 -2.86 -16.31 -17.31
C LEU A 125 -2.82 -15.32 -18.49
N ALA A 126 -1.60 -14.93 -18.91
CA ALA A 126 -1.33 -14.03 -20.03
C ALA A 126 -1.39 -14.74 -21.39
#